data_AF-A0A4R2TNE0-F1
#
_entry.id   AF-A0A4R2TNE0-F1
#
_cell.length_a   1.000
_cell.length_b   1.000
_cell.length_c   1.000
_cell.angle_alpha   90.00
_cell.angle_beta   90.00
_cell.angle_gamma   90.00
#
_symmetry.space_group_name_H-M   'P 1'
#
loop_
_entity.id
_entity.type
_entity.pdbx_description
1 polymer ?
#
loop_
_entity_poly.entity_id
_entity_poly.type
_entity_poly.pdbx_seq_one_letter_code
_entity_poly.pdbx_strand_id
1 'polypeptide(L)'
;MQIVTIVADKHANDLTLAINRHIKTFSDEGILIENQFEPSTNTIIYIMDGKTINNYTINDFISLFKRTASEGIYEYIKTIEQPNIIKELINQEYNYFNIDERKEILQRALDSVNKLKIDKNDALGQKSIIVEELVNYFESNSKINIKGFITFRLKDYVEELKIVIDEAVEDFLMDKEYNEFIKLLRYFVDIQEPKVDIVHIYMKEENNYSLFDNYGKEINDEYLRLIAAEMKENDISYDDLLISSLITIAPNNIIIHKTGNNNFKYIINTIKRIFNQKVELCNNCDWCIIKSNVKKD
;
A
#
# COMPACT_ATOMS: atom_id res chain seq x y z
N MET A 1 -6.25 26.53 37.94
CA MET A 1 -5.02 25.77 38.25
C MET A 1 -4.51 25.11 36.98
N GLN A 2 -3.24 25.31 36.63
CA GLN A 2 -2.63 24.70 35.45
C GLN A 2 -2.47 23.19 35.65
N ILE A 3 -2.88 22.39 34.66
CA ILE A 3 -2.92 20.93 34.72
C ILE A 3 -1.81 20.34 33.85
N VAL A 4 -1.83 20.69 32.56
CA VAL A 4 -0.91 20.19 31.54
C VAL A 4 -0.54 21.32 30.59
N THR A 5 0.71 21.33 30.16
CA THR A 5 1.26 22.19 29.12
C THR A 5 1.76 21.33 27.97
N ILE A 6 1.31 21.62 26.75
CA ILE A 6 1.62 20.82 25.57
C ILE A 6 2.25 21.72 24.52
N VAL A 7 3.48 21.43 24.13
CA VAL A 7 4.15 22.08 23.01
C VAL A 7 3.94 21.22 21.78
N ALA A 8 3.27 21.77 20.77
CA ALA A 8 3.16 21.17 19.45
C ALA A 8 4.14 21.88 18.51
N ASP A 9 4.82 21.19 17.60
CA ASP A 9 5.71 21.87 16.64
C ASP A 9 4.91 22.54 15.51
N LYS A 10 3.80 21.90 15.09
CA LYS A 10 2.86 22.34 14.06
C LYS A 10 1.45 21.93 14.51
N HIS A 11 0.40 22.38 13.80
CA HIS A 11 -0.97 21.88 13.95
C HIS A 11 -1.56 21.89 15.38
N ALA A 12 -1.21 22.89 16.21
CA ALA A 12 -1.70 22.98 17.59
C ALA A 12 -3.23 22.98 17.69
N ASN A 13 -3.93 23.59 16.73
CA ASN A 13 -5.40 23.58 16.70
C ASN A 13 -5.96 22.16 16.55
N ASP A 14 -5.37 21.32 15.69
CA ASP A 14 -5.80 19.93 15.50
C ASP A 14 -5.59 19.12 16.77
N LEU A 15 -4.48 19.36 17.47
CA LEU A 15 -4.20 18.75 18.78
C LEU A 15 -5.20 19.18 19.85
N THR A 16 -5.49 20.48 19.94
CA THR A 16 -6.52 21.00 20.86
C THR A 16 -7.88 20.41 20.56
N LEU A 17 -8.27 20.31 19.29
CA LEU A 17 -9.54 19.70 18.88
C LEU A 17 -9.61 18.23 19.26
N ALA A 18 -8.54 17.47 19.03
CA ALA A 18 -8.46 16.05 19.40
C ALA A 18 -8.63 15.88 20.91
N ILE A 19 -7.83 16.58 21.73
CA ILE A 19 -7.95 16.50 23.20
C ILE A 19 -9.35 16.92 23.67
N ASN A 20 -9.88 18.04 23.16
CA ASN A 20 -11.18 18.57 23.56
C ASN A 20 -12.34 17.60 23.29
N ARG A 21 -12.25 16.74 22.27
CA ARG A 21 -13.26 15.68 22.04
C ARG A 21 -13.30 14.67 23.18
N HIS A 22 -12.13 14.27 23.70
CA HIS A 22 -12.02 13.28 24.77
C HIS A 22 -12.38 13.86 26.14
N ILE A 23 -11.97 15.10 26.42
CA ILE A 23 -12.22 15.73 27.73
C ILE A 23 -13.63 16.33 27.88
N LYS A 24 -14.46 16.31 26.83
CA LYS A 24 -15.81 16.88 26.82
C LYS A 24 -16.70 16.30 27.93
N THR A 25 -16.52 15.04 28.29
CA THR A 25 -17.28 14.37 29.36
C THR A 25 -17.14 15.10 30.71
N PHE A 26 -15.99 15.73 30.98
CA PHE A 26 -15.81 16.50 32.21
C PHE A 26 -16.66 17.78 32.22
N SER A 27 -16.86 18.41 31.06
CA SER A 27 -17.78 19.53 30.94
C SER A 27 -19.23 19.12 31.17
N ASP A 28 -19.61 17.92 30.74
CA ASP A 28 -20.94 17.35 31.01
C ASP A 28 -21.16 17.07 32.51
N GLU A 29 -20.08 16.81 33.27
CA GLU A 29 -20.08 16.70 34.74
C GLU A 29 -20.03 18.06 35.46
N GLY A 30 -20.01 19.17 34.72
CA GLY A 30 -19.96 20.53 35.27
C GLY A 30 -18.55 21.02 35.65
N ILE A 31 -17.51 20.27 35.28
CA ILE A 31 -16.11 20.64 35.54
C ILE A 31 -15.65 21.65 34.47
N LEU A 32 -15.20 22.82 34.92
CA LEU A 32 -14.73 23.87 34.02
C LEU A 32 -13.24 23.70 33.69
N ILE A 33 -12.97 23.39 32.42
CA ILE A 33 -11.63 23.27 31.85
C ILE A 33 -11.51 24.25 30.69
N GLU A 34 -10.51 25.12 30.76
CA GLU A 34 -10.16 26.06 29.70
C GLU A 34 -8.79 25.70 29.13
N ASN A 35 -8.55 26.10 27.89
CA ASN A 35 -7.21 26.07 27.30
C ASN A 35 -6.80 27.47 26.84
N GLN A 36 -5.52 27.78 27.01
CA GLN A 36 -4.89 28.99 26.50
C GLN A 36 -3.84 28.59 25.47
N PHE A 37 -3.79 29.31 24.35
CA PHE A 37 -2.81 29.09 23.31
C PHE A 37 -1.79 30.24 23.29
N GLU A 38 -0.51 29.90 23.37
CA GLU A 38 0.61 30.82 23.23
C GLU A 38 1.25 30.67 21.84
N PRO A 39 1.02 31.61 20.90
CA PRO A 39 1.46 31.46 19.51
C PRO A 39 2.98 31.48 19.33
N SER A 40 3.71 32.25 20.15
CA SER A 40 5.17 32.40 20.04
C SER A 40 5.93 31.11 20.30
N THR A 41 5.37 30.21 21.10
CA THR A 41 5.97 28.94 21.49
C THR A 41 5.16 27.74 20.98
N ASN A 42 4.05 27.98 20.27
CA ASN A 42 3.07 26.99 19.84
C ASN A 42 2.63 26.06 21.01
N THR A 43 2.37 26.67 22.16
CA THR A 43 2.08 25.97 23.42
C THR A 43 0.62 26.08 23.79
N ILE A 44 0.01 24.96 24.19
CA ILE A 44 -1.34 24.88 24.73
C ILE A 44 -1.24 24.65 26.24
N ILE A 45 -1.94 25.46 27.03
CA ILE A 45 -1.97 25.36 28.50
C ILE A 45 -3.39 25.04 28.93
N TYR A 46 -3.60 23.86 29.52
CA TYR A 46 -4.89 23.46 30.08
C TYR A 46 -4.98 23.90 31.55
N ILE A 47 -6.06 24.59 31.87
CA ILE A 47 -6.34 25.18 33.17
C ILE A 47 -7.73 24.72 33.63
N MET A 48 -7.84 24.28 34.89
CA MET A 48 -9.11 23.89 35.50
C MET A 48 -9.45 24.80 36.69
N ASP A 49 -10.74 25.09 36.88
CA ASP A 49 -11.23 25.73 38.11
C ASP A 49 -11.48 24.68 39.21
N GLY A 50 -10.60 24.67 40.21
CA GLY A 50 -10.64 23.71 41.32
C GLY A 50 -11.93 23.75 42.14
N LYS A 51 -12.70 24.86 42.07
CA LYS A 51 -13.99 24.98 42.74
C LYS A 51 -15.11 24.14 42.11
N THR A 52 -14.89 23.68 40.87
CA THR A 52 -15.88 22.87 40.13
C THR A 52 -15.68 21.36 40.35
N ILE A 53 -14.63 20.97 41.07
CA ILE A 53 -14.32 19.57 41.39
C ILE A 53 -15.07 19.16 42.66
N ASN A 54 -16.10 18.33 42.47
CA ASN A 54 -17.00 17.93 43.56
C ASN A 54 -16.91 16.43 43.90
N ASN A 55 -16.58 15.59 42.90
CA ASN A 55 -16.62 14.13 43.02
C ASN A 55 -15.24 13.47 43.10
N TYR A 56 -14.17 14.26 43.02
CA TYR A 56 -12.79 13.79 42.96
C TYR A 56 -11.93 14.55 43.95
N THR A 57 -10.82 13.96 44.40
CA THR A 57 -9.72 14.81 44.87
C THR A 57 -9.11 15.54 43.67
N ILE A 58 -8.49 16.69 43.92
CA ILE A 58 -7.83 17.46 42.86
C ILE A 58 -6.79 16.59 42.13
N ASN A 59 -6.01 15.79 42.88
CA ASN A 59 -4.98 14.93 42.29
C ASN A 59 -5.58 13.80 41.45
N ASP A 60 -6.66 13.16 41.92
CA ASP A 60 -7.33 12.10 41.15
C ASP A 60 -7.89 12.65 39.84
N PHE A 61 -8.47 13.85 39.88
CA PHE A 61 -8.93 14.51 38.67
C PHE A 61 -7.78 14.85 37.71
N ILE A 62 -6.65 15.37 38.20
CA ILE A 62 -5.48 15.64 37.35
C ILE A 62 -5.00 14.35 36.66
N SER A 63 -4.94 13.25 37.40
CA SER A 63 -4.54 11.93 36.84
C SER A 63 -5.54 11.43 35.80
N LEU A 64 -6.85 11.57 36.07
CA LEU A 64 -7.90 11.23 35.14
C LEU A 64 -7.83 12.10 33.87
N PHE A 65 -7.65 13.41 34.03
CA PHE A 65 -7.47 14.34 32.92
C PHE A 65 -6.26 13.96 32.06
N LYS A 66 -5.10 13.67 32.67
CA LYS A 66 -3.89 13.25 31.96
C LYS A 66 -4.13 12.00 31.13
N ARG A 67 -4.80 11.00 31.71
CA ARG A 67 -5.18 9.77 31.00
C ARG A 67 -6.10 10.04 29.81
N THR A 68 -7.13 10.87 29.99
CA THR A 68 -8.03 11.27 28.90
C THR A 68 -7.33 12.14 27.85
N ALA A 69 -6.39 13.00 28.24
CA ALA A 69 -5.59 13.79 27.32
C ALA A 69 -4.64 12.91 26.49
N SER A 70 -4.08 11.83 27.07
CA SER A 70 -3.27 10.85 26.33
C SER A 70 -4.03 10.22 25.17
N GLU A 71 -5.34 9.94 25.33
CA GLU A 71 -6.20 9.44 24.25
C GLU A 71 -6.30 10.45 23.10
N GLY A 72 -6.51 11.74 23.42
CA GLY A 72 -6.56 12.80 22.41
C GLY A 72 -5.21 13.08 21.75
N ILE A 73 -4.11 13.00 22.50
CA ILE A 73 -2.76 13.11 21.95
C ILE A 73 -2.46 11.94 21.01
N TYR A 74 -2.85 10.71 21.37
CA TYR A 74 -2.73 9.55 20.48
C TYR A 74 -3.52 9.75 19.18
N GLU A 75 -4.76 10.23 19.25
CA GLU A 75 -5.57 10.55 18.06
C GLU A 75 -4.85 11.56 17.15
N TYR A 76 -4.30 12.63 17.73
CA TYR A 76 -3.51 13.61 17.01
C TYR A 76 -2.26 13.00 16.37
N ILE A 77 -1.49 12.19 17.12
CA ILE A 77 -0.30 11.52 16.59
C ILE A 77 -0.69 10.65 15.39
N LYS A 78 -1.75 9.86 15.50
CA LYS A 78 -2.16 8.91 14.47
C LYS A 78 -2.71 9.59 13.21
N THR A 79 -3.41 10.71 13.36
CA THR A 79 -4.13 11.37 12.26
C THR A 79 -3.33 12.48 11.58
N ILE A 80 -2.50 13.19 12.34
CA ILE A 80 -1.76 14.37 11.87
C ILE A 80 -0.26 14.08 11.78
N GLU A 81 0.37 13.59 12.85
CA GLU A 81 1.82 13.41 12.87
C GLU A 81 2.27 12.22 12.03
N GLN A 82 1.58 11.08 12.10
CA GLN A 82 2.01 9.87 11.40
C GLN A 82 2.17 10.07 9.88
N PRO A 83 1.21 10.66 9.14
CA PRO A 83 1.43 10.94 7.72
C PRO A 83 2.59 11.90 7.46
N ASN A 84 2.82 12.87 8.35
CA ASN A 84 3.94 13.80 8.25
C ASN A 84 5.27 13.09 8.51
N ILE A 85 5.35 12.21 9.51
CA ILE A 85 6.54 11.40 9.83
C ILE A 85 6.89 10.52 8.63
N ILE A 86 5.93 9.78 8.08
CA ILE A 86 6.15 8.93 6.90
C ILE A 86 6.70 9.77 5.73
N LYS A 87 6.07 10.91 5.46
CA LYS A 87 6.52 11.82 4.40
C LYS A 87 7.93 12.36 4.67
N GLU A 88 8.26 12.72 5.90
CA GLU A 88 9.58 13.22 6.26
C GLU A 88 10.65 12.12 6.10
N LEU A 89 10.37 10.90 6.58
CA LEU A 89 11.25 9.73 6.42
C LEU A 89 11.52 9.43 4.95
N ILE A 90 10.48 9.35 4.11
CA ILE A 90 10.64 9.15 2.66
C ILE A 90 11.50 10.24 2.02
N ASN A 91 11.31 11.50 2.42
CA ASN A 91 12.09 12.60 1.84
C ASN A 91 13.55 12.62 2.32
N GLN A 92 13.85 12.04 3.48
CA GLN A 92 15.20 12.00 4.04
C GLN A 92 15.97 10.78 3.53
N GLU A 93 15.39 9.60 3.68
CA GLU A 93 16.04 8.31 3.44
C GLU A 93 15.95 7.88 1.96
N TYR A 94 14.89 8.31 1.26
CA TYR A 94 14.57 7.91 -0.10
C TYR A 94 14.67 9.07 -1.12
N ASN A 95 15.56 10.03 -0.86
CA ASN A 95 15.72 11.26 -1.64
C ASN A 95 16.24 11.05 -3.08
N TYR A 96 16.74 9.85 -3.41
CA TYR A 96 17.22 9.47 -4.73
C TYR A 96 16.07 9.17 -5.72
N PHE A 97 14.87 8.92 -5.22
CA PHE A 97 13.67 8.88 -6.06
C PHE A 97 13.20 10.29 -6.42
N ASN A 98 12.63 10.42 -7.61
CA ASN A 98 12.07 11.69 -8.04
C ASN A 98 10.79 12.04 -7.24
N ILE A 99 10.25 13.25 -7.45
CA ILE A 99 9.12 13.76 -6.67
C ILE A 99 7.86 12.91 -6.86
N ASP A 100 7.59 12.43 -8.08
CA ASP A 100 6.37 11.67 -8.36
C ASP A 100 6.50 10.23 -7.88
N GLU A 101 7.68 9.62 -7.98
CA GLU A 101 7.98 8.32 -7.37
C GLU A 101 7.81 8.37 -5.84
N ARG A 102 8.34 9.40 -5.18
CA ARG A 102 8.16 9.56 -3.72
C ARG A 102 6.70 9.77 -3.32
N LYS A 103 5.90 10.44 -4.15
CA LYS A 103 4.44 10.57 -3.91
C LYS A 103 3.74 9.22 -4.02
N GLU A 104 4.12 8.40 -5.00
CA GLU A 104 3.57 7.07 -5.16
C GLU A 104 3.91 6.16 -3.98
N ILE A 105 5.19 6.16 -3.57
CA ILE A 105 5.66 5.43 -2.38
C ILE A 105 4.91 5.90 -1.12
N LEU A 106 4.77 7.22 -0.92
CA LEU A 106 4.01 7.78 0.19
C LEU A 106 2.56 7.27 0.20
N GLN A 107 1.90 7.25 -0.96
CA GLN A 107 0.53 6.76 -1.05
C GLN A 107 0.44 5.27 -0.68
N ARG A 108 1.35 4.44 -1.20
CA ARG A 108 1.43 3.00 -0.87
C ARG A 108 1.64 2.77 0.63
N ALA A 109 2.57 3.50 1.24
CA ALA A 109 2.85 3.40 2.68
C ALA A 109 1.61 3.81 3.51
N LEU A 110 0.95 4.91 3.16
CA LEU A 110 -0.27 5.35 3.84
C LEU A 110 -1.41 4.33 3.71
N ASP A 111 -1.57 3.72 2.54
CA ASP A 111 -2.56 2.68 2.30
C ASP A 111 -2.25 1.42 3.11
N SER A 112 -0.98 1.03 3.22
CA SER A 112 -0.54 -0.09 4.06
C SER A 112 -0.88 0.16 5.54
N VAL A 113 -0.53 1.33 6.09
CA VAL A 113 -0.88 1.66 7.48
C VAL A 113 -2.39 1.74 7.70
N ASN A 114 -3.16 2.18 6.69
CA ASN A 114 -4.61 2.20 6.79
C ASN A 114 -5.24 0.80 6.72
N LYS A 115 -4.65 -0.14 5.98
CA LYS A 115 -5.08 -1.55 6.00
C LYS A 115 -4.83 -2.20 7.36
N LEU A 116 -3.70 -1.90 8.01
CA LEU A 116 -3.43 -2.33 9.39
C LEU A 116 -4.46 -1.80 10.40
N LYS A 117 -5.14 -0.67 10.13
CA LYS A 117 -6.26 -0.20 10.97
C LYS A 117 -7.49 -1.11 10.89
N ILE A 118 -7.67 -1.84 9.79
CA ILE A 118 -8.79 -2.76 9.59
C ILE A 118 -8.56 -4.04 10.39
N ASP A 119 -7.30 -4.45 10.57
CA ASP A 119 -6.95 -5.49 11.54
C ASP A 119 -7.06 -4.91 12.96
N LYS A 120 -8.21 -5.19 13.59
CA LYS A 120 -8.55 -4.64 14.90
C LYS A 120 -7.54 -5.03 15.98
N ASN A 121 -6.85 -6.16 15.85
CA ASN A 121 -5.93 -6.62 16.89
C ASN A 121 -4.65 -5.76 16.91
N ASP A 122 -4.07 -5.47 15.75
CA ASP A 122 -2.85 -4.67 15.64
C ASP A 122 -3.11 -3.19 15.97
N ALA A 123 -4.25 -2.67 15.52
CA ALA A 123 -4.65 -1.29 15.83
C ALA A 123 -4.88 -1.05 17.33
N LEU A 124 -5.44 -2.05 18.04
CA LEU A 124 -5.64 -1.98 19.49
C LEU A 124 -4.33 -2.10 20.26
N GLY A 125 -3.41 -2.96 19.81
CA GLY A 125 -2.08 -3.11 20.41
C GLY A 125 -1.26 -1.82 20.34
N GLN A 126 -1.14 -1.23 19.15
CA GLN A 126 -0.37 0.01 18.95
C GLN A 126 -0.96 1.19 19.73
N LYS A 127 -2.30 1.29 19.78
CA LYS A 127 -2.97 2.29 20.62
C LYS A 127 -2.58 2.14 22.09
N SER A 128 -2.68 0.92 22.61
CA SER A 128 -2.37 0.63 24.01
C SER A 128 -0.95 1.07 24.37
N ILE A 129 0.03 0.72 23.54
CA ILE A 129 1.44 1.05 23.77
C ILE A 129 1.67 2.56 23.83
N ILE A 130 1.17 3.32 22.83
CA ILE A 130 1.41 4.77 22.78
C ILE A 130 0.68 5.50 23.91
N VAL A 131 -0.57 5.11 24.21
CA VAL A 131 -1.34 5.72 25.31
C VAL A 131 -0.68 5.40 26.65
N GLU A 132 -0.20 4.18 26.86
CA GLU A 132 0.53 3.79 28.07
C GLU A 132 1.83 4.60 28.24
N GLU A 133 2.63 4.75 27.18
CA GLU A 133 3.82 5.61 27.21
C GLU A 133 3.48 7.08 27.57
N LEU A 134 2.38 7.62 27.05
CA LEU A 134 1.91 8.96 27.39
C LEU A 134 1.46 9.06 28.86
N VAL A 135 0.69 8.08 29.35
CA VAL A 135 0.24 8.02 30.74
C VAL A 135 1.44 7.94 31.68
N ASN A 136 2.38 7.02 31.43
CA ASN A 136 3.61 6.84 32.19
C ASN A 136 4.45 8.13 32.21
N TYR A 137 4.56 8.81 31.07
CA TYR A 137 5.23 10.11 31.00
C TYR A 137 4.54 11.16 31.89
N PHE A 138 3.22 11.22 31.87
CA PHE A 138 2.44 12.18 32.65
C PHE A 138 2.37 11.86 34.16
N GLU A 139 2.79 10.69 34.64
CA GLU A 139 2.87 10.44 36.08
C GLU A 139 3.81 11.42 36.79
N SER A 140 4.96 11.71 36.16
CA SER A 140 5.99 12.60 36.72
C SER A 140 6.07 13.96 36.04
N ASN A 141 5.35 14.17 34.93
CA ASN A 141 5.45 15.39 34.14
C ASN A 141 4.08 16.06 33.95
N SER A 142 4.08 17.39 33.90
CA SER A 142 2.93 18.21 33.51
C SER A 142 3.17 18.98 32.22
N LYS A 143 4.37 18.89 31.64
CA LYS A 143 4.72 19.51 30.36
C LYS A 143 5.21 18.45 29.39
N ILE A 144 4.71 18.47 28.16
CA ILE A 144 5.15 17.58 27.08
C ILE A 144 5.48 18.39 25.83
N ASN A 145 6.54 18.01 25.12
CA ASN A 145 6.77 18.43 23.73
C ASN A 145 6.45 17.24 22.83
N ILE A 146 5.44 17.37 21.97
CA ILE A 146 4.90 16.25 21.19
C ILE A 146 5.95 15.68 20.23
N LYS A 147 6.66 16.53 19.49
CA LYS A 147 7.68 16.06 18.55
C LYS A 147 8.84 15.37 19.27
N GLY A 148 9.32 15.95 20.36
CA GLY A 148 10.34 15.35 21.20
C GLY A 148 9.89 14.02 21.79
N PHE A 149 8.64 13.92 22.24
CA PHE A 149 8.06 12.68 22.72
C PHE A 149 8.06 11.61 21.63
N ILE A 150 7.54 11.92 20.43
CA ILE A 150 7.56 10.99 19.29
C ILE A 150 9.00 10.56 18.96
N THR A 151 9.91 11.52 18.83
CA THR A 151 11.29 11.26 18.38
C THR A 151 12.09 10.41 19.38
N PHE A 152 11.90 10.64 20.68
CA PHE A 152 12.76 10.03 21.70
C PHE A 152 12.11 8.91 22.49
N ARG A 153 10.79 8.96 22.73
CA ARG A 153 10.04 7.96 23.50
C ARG A 153 9.34 6.95 22.61
N LEU A 154 8.83 7.36 21.46
CA LEU A 154 8.14 6.47 20.51
C LEU A 154 9.07 5.94 19.41
N LYS A 155 10.32 5.60 19.76
CA LYS A 155 11.30 5.13 18.76
C LYS A 155 10.85 3.86 18.06
N ASP A 156 10.36 2.88 18.82
CA ASP A 156 9.92 1.60 18.26
C ASP A 156 8.76 1.80 17.28
N TYR A 157 7.84 2.71 17.60
CA TYR A 157 6.76 3.12 16.69
C TYR A 157 7.29 3.78 15.40
N VAL A 158 8.32 4.62 15.49
CA VAL A 158 8.94 5.21 14.29
C VAL A 158 9.65 4.16 13.45
N GLU A 159 10.30 3.16 14.07
CA GLU A 159 10.90 2.03 13.37
C GLU A 159 9.85 1.14 12.69
N GLU A 160 8.68 0.90 13.31
CA GLU A 160 7.55 0.24 12.66
C GLU A 160 7.11 0.99 11.39
N LEU A 161 7.06 2.32 11.42
CA LEU A 161 6.74 3.12 10.24
C LEU A 161 7.78 3.00 9.14
N LYS A 162 9.06 2.84 9.48
CA LYS A 162 10.12 2.61 8.49
C LYS A 162 9.95 1.26 7.80
N ILE A 163 9.65 0.20 8.54
CA ILE A 163 9.37 -1.12 7.95
C ILE A 163 8.24 -1.01 6.91
N VAL A 164 7.16 -0.30 7.23
CA VAL A 164 6.06 -0.09 6.28
C VAL A 164 6.47 0.73 5.06
N ILE A 165 7.38 1.70 5.22
CA ILE A 165 7.94 2.46 4.10
C ILE A 165 8.81 1.56 3.22
N ASP A 166 9.65 0.72 3.82
CA ASP A 166 10.55 -0.19 3.12
C ASP A 166 9.75 -1.16 2.25
N GLU A 167 8.71 -1.78 2.81
CA GLU A 167 7.77 -2.63 2.06
C GLU A 167 7.12 -1.87 0.89
N ALA A 168 6.68 -0.63 1.12
CA ALA A 168 6.08 0.20 0.06
C ALA A 168 7.08 0.56 -1.05
N VAL A 169 8.37 0.71 -0.72
CA VAL A 169 9.45 0.93 -1.67
C VAL A 169 9.74 -0.35 -2.46
N GLU A 170 9.80 -1.50 -1.81
CA GLU A 170 9.98 -2.80 -2.48
C GLU A 170 8.87 -3.06 -3.49
N ASP A 171 7.60 -2.88 -3.09
CA ASP A 171 6.45 -3.00 -3.97
C ASP A 171 6.54 -2.05 -5.18
N PHE A 172 6.94 -0.80 -4.93
CA PHE A 172 7.13 0.18 -5.99
C PHE A 172 8.24 -0.23 -6.96
N LEU A 173 9.37 -0.73 -6.44
CA LEU A 173 10.49 -1.19 -7.25
C LEU A 173 10.12 -2.40 -8.09
N MET A 174 9.42 -3.39 -7.53
CA MET A 174 8.94 -4.56 -8.28
C MET A 174 8.05 -4.16 -9.46
N ASP A 175 7.11 -3.23 -9.23
CA ASP A 175 6.25 -2.73 -10.32
C ASP A 175 7.05 -1.98 -11.38
N LYS A 176 8.02 -1.16 -10.96
CA LYS A 176 8.91 -0.42 -11.87
C LYS A 176 9.75 -1.37 -12.70
N GLU A 177 10.37 -2.38 -12.09
CA GLU A 177 11.16 -3.41 -12.76
C GLU A 177 10.32 -4.20 -13.77
N TYR A 178 9.11 -4.61 -13.37
CA TYR A 178 8.17 -5.27 -14.28
C TYR A 178 7.81 -4.37 -15.47
N ASN A 179 7.60 -3.07 -15.26
CA ASN A 179 7.32 -2.12 -16.33
C ASN A 179 8.50 -1.92 -17.28
N GLU A 180 9.72 -1.85 -16.76
CA GLU A 180 10.94 -1.77 -17.59
C GLU A 180 11.18 -3.06 -18.38
N PHE A 181 10.94 -4.22 -17.77
CA PHE A 181 11.00 -5.50 -18.46
C PHE A 181 10.03 -5.56 -19.64
N ILE A 182 8.77 -5.12 -19.44
CA ILE A 182 7.78 -5.04 -20.53
C ILE A 182 8.22 -4.11 -21.65
N LYS A 183 8.83 -2.96 -21.34
CA LYS A 183 9.36 -2.02 -22.36
C LYS A 183 10.48 -2.64 -23.17
N LEU A 184 11.38 -3.37 -22.51
CA LEU A 184 12.48 -4.08 -23.16
C LEU A 184 11.96 -5.18 -24.09
N LEU A 185 10.97 -5.97 -23.67
CA LEU A 185 10.36 -6.98 -24.52
C LEU A 185 9.64 -6.38 -25.73
N ARG A 186 8.92 -5.27 -25.54
CA ARG A 186 8.31 -4.49 -26.64
C ARG A 186 9.33 -4.13 -27.70
N TYR A 187 10.45 -3.54 -27.27
CA TYR A 187 11.52 -3.14 -28.16
C TYR A 187 12.06 -4.32 -28.98
N PHE A 188 12.28 -5.48 -28.35
CA PHE A 188 12.72 -6.68 -29.08
C PHE A 188 11.70 -7.20 -30.09
N VAL A 189 10.42 -7.17 -29.76
CA VAL A 189 9.36 -7.63 -30.68
C VAL A 189 9.19 -6.68 -31.87
N ASP A 190 9.36 -5.37 -31.66
CA ASP A 190 9.13 -4.36 -32.71
C ASP A 190 10.22 -4.34 -33.79
N ILE A 191 11.45 -4.75 -33.47
CA ILE A 191 12.58 -4.76 -34.42
C ILE A 191 12.74 -6.08 -35.19
N GLN A 192 12.08 -7.15 -34.75
CA GLN A 192 12.20 -8.47 -35.36
C GLN A 192 11.33 -8.58 -36.62
N GLU A 193 11.83 -9.30 -37.64
CA GLU A 193 11.01 -9.68 -38.80
C GLU A 193 9.99 -10.75 -38.40
N PRO A 194 8.69 -10.57 -38.68
CA PRO A 194 7.66 -11.56 -38.36
C PRO A 194 7.89 -12.88 -39.10
N LYS A 195 7.97 -13.98 -38.35
CA LYS A 195 8.06 -15.34 -38.94
C LYS A 195 6.71 -15.89 -39.36
N VAL A 196 5.65 -15.44 -38.71
CA VAL A 196 4.26 -15.83 -38.97
C VAL A 196 3.41 -14.58 -38.97
N ASP A 197 2.50 -14.46 -39.94
CA ASP A 197 1.63 -13.29 -40.05
C ASP A 197 0.62 -13.24 -38.89
N ILE A 198 -0.15 -14.32 -38.70
CA ILE A 198 -1.15 -14.44 -37.64
C ILE A 198 -0.88 -15.66 -36.76
N VAL A 199 -0.80 -15.45 -35.45
CA VAL A 199 -0.78 -16.52 -34.46
C VAL A 199 -2.12 -16.59 -33.74
N HIS A 200 -2.80 -17.72 -33.84
CA HIS A 200 -3.97 -18.03 -33.04
C HIS A 200 -3.56 -18.77 -31.76
N ILE A 201 -3.87 -18.19 -30.60
CA ILE A 201 -3.66 -18.80 -29.29
C ILE A 201 -4.97 -19.42 -28.85
N TYR A 202 -4.99 -20.73 -28.64
CA TYR A 202 -6.17 -21.44 -28.13
C TYR A 202 -5.96 -21.86 -26.69
N MET A 203 -6.63 -21.17 -25.76
CA MET A 203 -6.56 -21.47 -24.33
C MET A 203 -7.32 -22.76 -24.01
N LYS A 204 -6.67 -23.68 -23.29
CA LYS A 204 -7.22 -24.99 -22.87
C LYS A 204 -7.54 -24.97 -21.37
N GLU A 205 -8.02 -26.07 -20.85
CA GLU A 205 -8.13 -26.29 -19.40
C GLU A 205 -6.73 -26.47 -18.77
N GLU A 206 -6.64 -26.41 -17.45
CA GLU A 206 -5.39 -26.65 -16.69
C GLU A 206 -4.23 -25.70 -17.04
N ASN A 207 -4.53 -24.43 -17.38
CA ASN A 207 -3.54 -23.42 -17.75
C ASN A 207 -2.63 -23.80 -18.94
N ASN A 208 -3.15 -24.57 -19.90
CA ASN A 208 -2.42 -24.98 -21.10
C ASN A 208 -2.93 -24.23 -22.35
N TYR A 209 -2.19 -24.29 -23.47
CA TYR A 209 -2.53 -23.66 -24.74
C TYR A 209 -2.15 -24.52 -25.96
N SER A 210 -2.58 -24.09 -27.15
CA SER A 210 -2.02 -24.49 -28.45
C SER A 210 -1.89 -23.26 -29.34
N LEU A 211 -0.88 -23.27 -30.21
CA LEU A 211 -0.62 -22.21 -31.18
C LEU A 211 -0.93 -22.70 -32.60
N PHE A 212 -1.58 -21.88 -33.40
CA PHE A 212 -1.85 -22.16 -34.81
C PHE A 212 -1.46 -20.96 -35.68
N ASP A 213 -0.97 -21.23 -36.89
CA ASP A 213 -0.69 -20.19 -37.88
C ASP A 213 -1.96 -19.73 -38.62
N ASN A 214 -1.79 -18.80 -39.54
CA ASN A 214 -2.86 -18.25 -40.38
C ASN A 214 -3.54 -19.29 -41.29
N TYR A 215 -2.95 -20.47 -41.49
CA TYR A 215 -3.53 -21.57 -42.24
C TYR A 215 -4.20 -22.62 -41.35
N GLY A 216 -4.20 -22.41 -40.03
CA GLY A 216 -4.72 -23.35 -39.04
C GLY A 216 -3.86 -24.58 -38.82
N LYS A 217 -2.61 -24.56 -39.30
CA LYS A 217 -1.61 -25.57 -38.96
C LYS A 217 -1.11 -25.28 -37.56
N GLU A 218 -1.01 -26.31 -36.72
CA GLU A 218 -0.43 -26.15 -35.41
C GLU A 218 1.03 -25.70 -35.55
N ILE A 219 1.39 -24.61 -34.85
CA ILE A 219 2.77 -24.15 -34.73
C ILE A 219 3.42 -25.10 -33.73
N ASN A 220 3.73 -26.28 -34.24
CA ASN A 220 4.30 -27.40 -33.52
C ASN A 220 5.77 -27.50 -33.94
N ASP A 221 6.48 -26.39 -33.78
CA ASP A 221 7.85 -26.21 -34.24
C ASP A 221 8.80 -27.04 -33.38
N GLU A 222 9.71 -27.77 -34.01
CA GLU A 222 10.79 -28.51 -33.34
C GLU A 222 11.60 -27.55 -32.44
N TYR A 223 11.68 -26.29 -32.84
CA TYR A 223 12.24 -25.18 -32.07
C TYR A 223 11.49 -24.87 -30.77
N LEU A 224 10.15 -24.88 -30.78
CA LEU A 224 9.35 -24.70 -29.55
C LEU A 224 9.50 -25.90 -28.60
N ARG A 225 9.76 -27.11 -29.12
CA ARG A 225 10.07 -28.29 -28.31
C ARG A 225 11.47 -28.22 -27.69
N LEU A 226 12.45 -27.67 -28.43
CA LEU A 226 13.79 -27.40 -27.91
C LEU A 226 13.73 -26.38 -26.76
N ILE A 227 13.00 -25.26 -26.95
CA ILE A 227 12.76 -24.28 -25.87
C ILE A 227 12.04 -24.96 -24.70
N ALA A 228 10.95 -25.69 -24.96
CA ALA A 228 10.21 -26.38 -23.90
C ALA A 228 11.05 -27.46 -23.17
N ALA A 229 12.02 -28.09 -23.84
CA ALA A 229 12.92 -29.06 -23.25
C ALA A 229 13.97 -28.40 -22.35
N GLU A 230 14.64 -27.33 -22.82
CA GLU A 230 15.58 -26.53 -22.01
C GLU A 230 14.86 -25.88 -20.81
N MET A 231 13.60 -25.49 -20.99
CA MET A 231 12.82 -24.84 -19.96
C MET A 231 12.24 -25.81 -18.91
N LYS A 232 11.94 -27.06 -19.29
CA LYS A 232 11.46 -28.10 -18.36
C LYS A 232 12.52 -28.56 -17.35
N GLU A 233 13.80 -28.47 -17.70
CA GLU A 233 14.89 -28.73 -16.74
C GLU A 233 14.98 -27.65 -15.64
N ASN A 234 14.33 -26.50 -15.86
CA ASN A 234 14.41 -25.31 -15.00
C ASN A 234 13.09 -24.94 -14.30
N ASP A 235 12.09 -25.84 -14.26
CA ASP A 235 10.77 -25.63 -13.62
C ASP A 235 10.00 -24.38 -14.14
N ILE A 236 10.17 -24.06 -15.42
CA ILE A 236 9.58 -22.88 -16.06
C ILE A 236 8.09 -23.07 -16.36
N SER A 237 7.30 -22.00 -16.17
CA SER A 237 5.85 -22.03 -16.34
C SER A 237 5.41 -22.08 -17.81
N TYR A 238 4.21 -22.62 -18.08
CA TYR A 238 3.60 -22.57 -19.42
C TYR A 238 3.38 -21.14 -19.92
N ASP A 239 3.13 -20.19 -19.02
CA ASP A 239 2.98 -18.78 -19.35
C ASP A 239 4.28 -18.20 -19.92
N ASP A 240 5.43 -18.53 -19.30
CA ASP A 240 6.74 -18.08 -19.77
C ASP A 240 7.10 -18.69 -21.13
N LEU A 241 6.75 -19.97 -21.34
CA LEU A 241 6.91 -20.64 -22.64
C LEU A 241 6.07 -19.96 -23.72
N LEU A 242 4.83 -19.58 -23.40
CA LEU A 242 3.94 -18.88 -24.33
C LEU A 242 4.51 -17.52 -24.71
N ILE A 243 4.92 -16.72 -23.73
CA ILE A 243 5.54 -15.42 -23.96
C ILE A 243 6.80 -15.56 -24.83
N SER A 244 7.69 -16.49 -24.48
CA SER A 244 8.94 -16.75 -25.22
C SER A 244 8.69 -17.18 -26.66
N SER A 245 7.68 -18.03 -26.87
CA SER A 245 7.24 -18.46 -28.20
C SER A 245 6.80 -17.27 -29.05
N LEU A 246 5.94 -16.42 -28.49
CA LEU A 246 5.41 -15.25 -29.20
C LEU A 246 6.49 -14.22 -29.49
N ILE A 247 7.44 -14.01 -28.56
CA ILE A 247 8.58 -13.10 -28.78
C ILE A 247 9.46 -13.61 -29.93
N THR A 248 9.70 -14.92 -29.99
CA THR A 248 10.56 -15.51 -31.02
C THR A 248 9.91 -15.58 -32.40
N ILE A 249 8.59 -15.73 -32.44
CA ILE A 249 7.81 -15.69 -33.69
C ILE A 249 7.62 -14.24 -34.17
N ALA A 250 7.50 -13.31 -33.22
CA ALA A 250 7.25 -11.88 -33.44
C ALA A 250 6.11 -11.62 -34.44
N PRO A 251 4.91 -12.22 -34.28
CA PRO A 251 3.89 -12.18 -35.31
C PRO A 251 3.34 -10.77 -35.56
N ASN A 252 2.74 -10.54 -36.74
CA ASN A 252 2.05 -9.28 -37.02
C ASN A 252 0.77 -9.16 -36.20
N ASN A 253 -0.01 -10.25 -36.10
CA ASN A 253 -1.25 -10.30 -35.35
C ASN A 253 -1.33 -11.54 -34.46
N ILE A 254 -1.96 -11.39 -33.29
CA ILE A 254 -2.22 -12.42 -32.30
C ILE A 254 -3.72 -12.44 -32.02
N ILE A 255 -4.36 -13.59 -32.22
CA ILE A 255 -5.79 -13.77 -31.92
C ILE A 255 -5.92 -14.76 -30.77
N ILE A 256 -6.44 -14.31 -29.64
CA ILE A 256 -6.60 -15.13 -28.43
C ILE A 256 -8.02 -15.67 -28.36
N HIS A 257 -8.15 -17.00 -28.37
CA HIS A 257 -9.39 -17.75 -28.29
C HIS A 257 -9.66 -18.28 -26.88
N LYS A 258 -10.94 -18.46 -26.54
CA LYS A 258 -11.41 -19.02 -25.25
C LYS A 258 -10.93 -18.25 -24.01
N THR A 259 -11.15 -16.94 -23.97
CA THR A 259 -10.74 -16.07 -22.86
C THR A 259 -11.70 -16.07 -21.66
N GLY A 260 -12.68 -16.98 -21.61
CA GLY A 260 -13.73 -16.99 -20.58
C GLY A 260 -13.28 -17.49 -19.21
N ASN A 261 -12.06 -18.03 -19.08
CA ASN A 261 -11.51 -18.49 -17.81
C ASN A 261 -10.64 -17.40 -17.16
N ASN A 262 -10.98 -17.02 -15.92
CA ASN A 262 -10.27 -16.00 -15.15
C ASN A 262 -8.79 -16.32 -14.91
N ASN A 263 -8.39 -17.60 -14.92
CA ASN A 263 -7.01 -18.01 -14.72
C ASN A 263 -6.06 -17.43 -15.80
N PHE A 264 -6.57 -17.13 -17.00
CA PHE A 264 -5.75 -16.57 -18.09
C PHE A 264 -5.65 -15.06 -18.08
N LYS A 265 -6.31 -14.36 -17.15
CA LYS A 265 -6.38 -12.90 -17.15
C LYS A 265 -4.98 -12.25 -17.07
N TYR A 266 -4.10 -12.82 -16.24
CA TYR A 266 -2.75 -12.31 -16.06
C TYR A 266 -1.92 -12.44 -17.35
N ILE A 267 -1.81 -13.65 -17.91
CA ILE A 267 -1.04 -13.90 -19.13
C ILE A 267 -1.59 -13.13 -20.34
N ILE A 268 -2.92 -13.05 -20.50
CA ILE A 268 -3.53 -12.25 -21.57
C ILE A 268 -3.15 -10.78 -21.43
N ASN A 269 -3.17 -10.24 -20.21
CA ASN A 269 -2.77 -8.86 -19.97
C ASN A 269 -1.29 -8.65 -20.30
N THR A 270 -0.42 -9.57 -19.88
CA THR A 270 1.01 -9.53 -20.22
C THR A 270 1.25 -9.57 -21.73
N ILE A 271 0.57 -10.45 -22.47
CA ILE A 271 0.64 -10.50 -23.95
C ILE A 271 0.18 -9.16 -24.55
N LYS A 272 -0.96 -8.62 -24.11
CA LYS A 272 -1.43 -7.30 -24.57
C LYS A 272 -0.43 -6.19 -24.27
N ARG A 273 0.21 -6.23 -23.10
CA ARG A 273 1.23 -5.26 -22.74
C ARG A 273 2.44 -5.40 -23.66
N ILE A 274 2.94 -6.59 -23.95
CA ILE A 274 4.12 -6.78 -24.81
C ILE A 274 3.80 -6.48 -26.29
N PHE A 275 2.73 -7.02 -26.84
CA PHE A 275 2.42 -6.97 -28.28
C PHE A 275 1.47 -5.84 -28.69
N ASN A 276 0.94 -5.10 -27.71
CA ASN A 276 0.17 -3.86 -27.89
C ASN A 276 -0.99 -4.02 -28.89
N GLN A 277 -0.96 -3.26 -30.00
CA GLN A 277 -2.02 -3.22 -31.01
C GLN A 277 -2.12 -4.50 -31.84
N LYS A 278 -1.15 -5.42 -31.71
CA LYS A 278 -1.14 -6.69 -32.45
C LYS A 278 -2.10 -7.74 -31.85
N VAL A 279 -2.76 -7.47 -30.72
CA VAL A 279 -3.54 -8.48 -29.98
C VAL A 279 -5.04 -8.25 -30.08
N GLU A 280 -5.75 -9.26 -30.56
CA GLU A 280 -7.20 -9.31 -30.65
C GLU A 280 -7.77 -10.44 -29.79
N LEU A 281 -8.89 -10.18 -29.11
CA LEU A 281 -9.63 -11.22 -28.38
C LEU A 281 -10.78 -11.73 -29.25
N CYS A 282 -10.87 -13.06 -29.38
CA CYS A 282 -11.92 -13.69 -30.17
C CYS A 282 -13.27 -13.67 -29.44
N ASN A 283 -14.33 -13.26 -30.16
CA ASN A 283 -15.71 -13.27 -29.69
C ASN A 283 -16.45 -14.56 -30.11
N ASN A 284 -15.95 -15.72 -29.65
CA ASN A 284 -16.56 -17.04 -29.92
C ASN A 284 -16.81 -17.35 -31.41
N CYS A 285 -15.77 -17.28 -32.23
CA CYS A 285 -15.88 -17.67 -33.64
C CYS A 285 -16.06 -19.19 -33.82
N ASP A 286 -16.27 -19.63 -35.06
CA ASP A 286 -16.49 -21.04 -35.41
C ASP A 286 -15.37 -21.97 -34.90
N TRP A 287 -14.12 -21.50 -34.83
CA TRP A 287 -13.01 -22.28 -34.25
C TRP A 287 -13.19 -22.57 -32.76
N CYS A 288 -13.73 -21.61 -32.00
CA CYS A 288 -14.04 -21.79 -30.59
C CYS A 288 -15.14 -22.83 -30.38
N ILE A 289 -16.11 -22.90 -31.31
CA ILE A 289 -17.26 -23.80 -31.27
C ILE A 289 -16.88 -25.22 -31.71
N ILE A 290 -16.11 -25.35 -32.79
CA ILE A 290 -15.72 -26.67 -33.34
C ILE A 290 -14.75 -27.37 -32.38
N LYS A 291 -13.71 -26.68 -31.90
CA LYS A 291 -12.72 -27.27 -30.98
C LYS A 291 -13.21 -27.38 -29.53
N SER A 292 -14.42 -26.92 -29.17
CA SER A 292 -15.05 -27.31 -27.90
C SER A 292 -15.69 -28.69 -27.95
N ASN A 293 -16.06 -29.18 -29.14
CA ASN A 293 -16.77 -30.47 -29.29
C ASN A 293 -15.84 -31.67 -29.43
N VAL A 294 -14.58 -31.47 -29.84
CA VAL A 294 -13.58 -32.56 -30.02
C VAL A 294 -13.09 -33.15 -28.68
N LYS A 295 -13.51 -32.60 -27.52
CA LYS A 295 -13.16 -33.09 -26.18
C LYS A 295 -14.31 -33.80 -25.44
N LYS A 296 -15.45 -34.06 -26.11
CA LYS A 296 -16.59 -34.78 -25.50
C LYS A 296 -16.71 -36.26 -25.89
N ASP A 297 -15.78 -36.77 -26.71
CA ASP A 297 -15.69 -38.19 -27.10
C ASP A 297 -14.38 -38.81 -26.58
#